data_AF-A0AAN5CF16-F1
#
_entry.id   AF-A0AAN5CF16-F1
#
_cell.length_a   1.000
_cell.length_b   1.000
_cell.length_c   1.000
_cell.angle_alpha   90.00
_cell.angle_beta   90.00
_cell.angle_gamma   90.00
#
_symmetry.space_group_name_H-M   'P 1'
#
loop_
_entity.id
_entity.type
_entity.pdbx_description
1 polymer ?
#
loop_
_entity_poly.entity_id
_entity_poly.type
_entity_poly.pdbx_seq_one_letter_code
_entity_poly.pdbx_strand_id
1 'polypeptide(L)'
;NKHHRRVSSYWTPSSFPIVGPLPSVAGIWYRRNPEHTRLIVPNPAEDCSRYQLPNYIKYVDNAISTTKYNPLTFIPRNLWEQFHRLANIYFVFIICVDCIPMWQTTPPIISAMPVMFILVLTAVKDALEDMRRRRLDSKVNNATCHVWDKNTNRFRKMKWKHILVGDIVHISNNEQLPAD
;
A
#
# COMPACT_ATOMS: atom_id res chain seq x y z
N ASN A 1 -5.08 -5.77 -8.54
CA ASN A 1 -5.77 -5.44 -7.27
C ASN A 1 -5.46 -6.50 -6.22
N LYS A 2 -4.39 -6.32 -5.44
CA LYS A 2 -4.23 -7.06 -4.19
C LYS A 2 -4.92 -6.25 -3.10
N HIS A 3 -6.06 -6.71 -2.62
CA HIS A 3 -6.75 -6.08 -1.50
C HIS A 3 -5.87 -6.21 -0.27
N HIS A 4 -5.45 -5.07 0.32
CA HIS A 4 -4.92 -5.01 1.67
C HIS A 4 -6.03 -5.45 2.63
N ARG A 5 -6.08 -6.74 2.96
CA ARG A 5 -6.90 -7.24 4.06
C ARG A 5 -6.03 -7.15 5.31
N ARG A 6 -6.23 -6.10 6.13
CA ARG A 6 -5.65 -6.04 7.47
C ARG A 6 -6.20 -7.21 8.27
N VAL A 7 -5.31 -8.03 8.82
CA VAL A 7 -5.68 -9.12 9.73
C VAL A 7 -5.05 -8.77 11.06
N SER A 8 -5.87 -8.38 12.02
CA SER A 8 -5.44 -8.01 13.37
C SER A 8 -4.79 -9.21 14.05
N SER A 9 -3.55 -9.08 14.52
CA SER A 9 -2.97 -10.04 15.48
C SER A 9 -3.27 -9.59 16.89
N TYR A 10 -3.86 -10.46 17.70
CA TYR A 10 -3.94 -10.25 19.15
C TYR A 10 -2.64 -10.70 19.80
N TRP A 11 -2.00 -9.79 20.54
CA TRP A 11 -0.78 -10.06 21.31
C TRP A 11 -1.05 -11.05 22.45
N THR A 12 -0.16 -12.03 22.63
CA THR A 12 -0.12 -12.90 23.82
C THR A 12 0.99 -12.43 24.76
N PRO A 13 0.72 -12.25 26.07
CA PRO A 13 1.68 -11.69 27.00
C PRO A 13 2.92 -12.55 27.24
N SER A 14 4.01 -11.87 27.62
CA SER A 14 5.38 -12.38 27.80
C SER A 14 5.60 -13.30 29.01
N SER A 15 4.55 -13.72 29.70
CA SER A 15 4.63 -14.59 30.89
C SER A 15 4.72 -16.09 30.57
N PHE A 16 5.14 -16.47 29.36
CA PHE A 16 5.46 -17.86 29.05
C PHE A 16 6.84 -18.24 29.63
N PRO A 17 6.94 -19.21 30.55
CA PRO A 17 8.23 -19.65 31.07
C PRO A 17 8.99 -20.40 29.97
N ILE A 18 10.19 -19.91 29.63
CA ILE A 18 11.06 -20.49 28.58
C ILE A 18 11.79 -21.76 29.05
N VAL A 19 11.77 -22.07 30.35
CA VAL A 19 12.53 -23.19 30.92
C VAL A 19 11.66 -24.00 31.88
N GLY A 20 11.06 -25.07 31.36
CA GLY A 20 10.34 -26.07 32.14
C GLY A 20 9.55 -27.04 31.22
N PRO A 21 9.35 -28.31 31.62
CA PRO A 21 8.50 -29.22 30.85
C PRO A 21 7.09 -28.63 30.79
N LEU A 22 6.47 -28.70 29.60
CA LEU A 22 5.12 -28.20 29.34
C LEU A 22 4.17 -28.62 30.47
N PRO A 23 3.61 -27.69 31.26
CA PRO A 23 2.52 -28.05 32.14
C PRO A 23 1.36 -28.52 31.25
N SER A 24 0.67 -29.58 31.67
CA SER A 24 -0.61 -29.98 31.09
C SER A 24 -1.65 -28.91 31.42
N VAL A 25 -1.60 -27.78 30.71
CA VAL A 25 -2.53 -26.67 30.82
C VAL A 25 -3.82 -27.13 30.14
N ALA A 26 -4.68 -27.84 30.87
CA ALA A 26 -6.05 -28.14 30.44
C ALA A 26 -7.05 -27.07 30.90
N GLY A 27 -6.63 -26.11 31.74
CA GLY A 27 -7.55 -25.28 32.52
C GLY A 27 -7.61 -23.78 32.20
N ILE A 28 -6.69 -23.22 31.40
CA ILE A 28 -6.66 -21.78 31.11
C ILE A 28 -6.62 -21.57 29.59
N TRP A 29 -7.57 -22.19 28.90
CA TRP A 29 -7.86 -21.83 27.52
C TRP A 29 -9.08 -20.92 27.54
N TYR A 30 -8.86 -19.64 27.32
CA TYR A 30 -9.87 -18.84 26.64
C TYR A 30 -10.36 -19.68 25.46
N ARG A 31 -11.63 -20.07 25.48
CA ARG A 31 -12.33 -20.74 24.38
C ARG A 31 -12.36 -19.77 23.19
N ARG A 32 -11.23 -19.64 22.50
CA ARG A 32 -11.05 -18.80 21.31
C ARG A 32 -11.04 -19.74 20.12
N ASN A 33 -11.96 -19.49 19.19
CA ASN A 33 -12.15 -20.31 18.00
C ASN A 33 -10.81 -20.42 17.23
N PRO A 34 -10.20 -21.62 17.11
CA PRO A 34 -8.89 -21.79 16.47
C PRO A 34 -8.90 -21.41 14.97
N GLU A 35 -10.09 -21.41 14.36
CA GLU A 35 -10.36 -21.01 12.97
C GLU A 35 -9.95 -19.54 12.64
N HIS A 36 -9.75 -18.68 13.63
CA HIS A 36 -9.46 -17.25 13.41
C HIS A 36 -8.16 -16.74 14.04
N THR A 37 -7.33 -17.61 14.61
CA THR A 37 -6.06 -17.22 15.22
C THR A 37 -4.88 -17.57 14.32
N ARG A 38 -4.04 -16.57 14.02
CA ARG A 38 -2.73 -16.78 13.37
C ARG A 38 -1.63 -16.93 14.42
N LEU A 39 -0.88 -18.02 14.36
CA LEU A 39 0.37 -18.17 15.13
C LEU A 39 1.50 -17.45 14.37
N ILE A 40 2.12 -16.47 15.03
CA ILE A 40 3.30 -15.75 14.51
C ILE A 40 4.48 -16.10 15.40
N VAL A 41 5.54 -16.62 14.79
CA VAL A 41 6.82 -16.85 15.48
C VAL A 41 7.64 -15.55 15.41
N PRO A 42 8.19 -15.06 16.53
CA PRO A 42 9.06 -13.88 16.52
C PRO A 42 10.34 -14.14 15.70
N ASN A 43 10.74 -13.17 14.88
CA ASN A 43 11.95 -13.28 14.06
C ASN A 43 13.24 -13.51 14.87
N PRO A 44 13.42 -12.97 16.10
CA PRO A 44 14.59 -13.27 16.92
C PRO A 44 14.71 -14.74 17.38
N ALA A 45 13.67 -15.56 17.23
CA ALA A 45 13.77 -16.98 17.57
C ALA A 45 14.61 -17.76 16.54
N GLU A 46 14.70 -17.26 15.31
CA GLU A 46 15.37 -17.92 14.19
C GLU A 46 16.80 -17.39 14.01
N ASP A 47 17.75 -18.25 13.63
CA ASP A 47 19.17 -17.90 13.42
C ASP A 47 19.54 -17.66 11.94
N CYS A 48 18.55 -17.55 11.05
CA CYS A 48 18.79 -17.33 9.62
C CYS A 48 18.87 -15.83 9.25
N SER A 49 19.34 -15.56 8.03
CA SER A 49 19.35 -14.19 7.50
C SER A 49 17.94 -13.63 7.39
N ARG A 50 17.78 -12.31 7.55
CA ARG A 50 16.47 -11.64 7.53
C ARG A 50 15.63 -11.96 6.27
N TYR A 51 16.26 -12.03 5.10
CA TYR A 51 15.58 -12.33 3.83
C TYR A 51 15.35 -13.84 3.61
N GLN A 52 15.73 -14.67 4.57
CA GLN A 52 15.47 -16.11 4.60
C GLN A 52 14.48 -16.48 5.72
N LEU A 53 14.02 -15.50 6.51
CA LEU A 53 13.05 -15.73 7.58
C LEU A 53 11.75 -16.29 6.99
N PRO A 54 11.11 -17.26 7.66
CA PRO A 54 9.82 -17.80 7.22
C PRO A 54 8.77 -16.70 7.09
N ASN A 55 8.81 -15.70 7.97
CA ASN A 55 7.91 -14.55 7.92
C ASN A 55 8.16 -13.63 6.72
N TYR A 56 9.41 -13.49 6.24
CA TYR A 56 9.71 -12.73 5.03
C TYR A 56 9.12 -13.39 3.78
N ILE A 57 9.20 -14.72 3.70
CA ILE A 57 8.73 -15.48 2.53
C ILE A 57 7.19 -15.59 2.55
N LYS A 58 6.60 -15.73 3.74
CA LYS A 58 5.17 -16.00 3.92
C LYS A 58 4.29 -14.74 3.84
N TYR A 59 4.81 -13.58 4.28
CA TYR A 59 4.03 -12.35 4.40
C TYR A 59 4.47 -11.28 3.40
N VAL A 60 3.61 -10.28 3.23
CA VAL A 60 3.87 -9.15 2.32
C VAL A 60 4.67 -8.09 3.06
N ASP A 61 5.51 -7.35 2.32
CA ASP A 61 6.27 -6.21 2.81
C ASP A 61 5.39 -5.13 3.44
N ASN A 62 5.95 -4.36 4.38
CA ASN A 62 5.29 -3.21 5.01
C ASN A 62 5.35 -1.92 4.15
N ALA A 63 5.69 -2.03 2.86
CA ALA A 63 5.74 -0.88 1.97
C ALA A 63 4.33 -0.48 1.52
N ILE A 64 3.97 0.79 1.69
CA ILE A 64 2.67 1.34 1.30
C ILE A 64 2.81 2.07 -0.04
N SER A 65 1.89 1.81 -0.98
CA SER A 65 1.73 2.60 -2.20
C SER A 65 0.25 2.92 -2.41
N THR A 66 -0.07 4.21 -2.43
CA THR A 66 -1.39 4.77 -2.73
C THR A 66 -1.50 5.28 -4.17
N THR A 67 -0.43 5.12 -4.94
CA THR A 67 -0.28 5.65 -6.29
C THR A 67 -0.94 4.73 -7.32
N LYS A 68 -1.70 5.32 -8.23
CA LYS A 68 -2.51 4.57 -9.21
C LYS A 68 -1.77 4.42 -10.54
N TYR A 69 -0.92 5.39 -10.87
CA TYR A 69 -0.26 5.50 -12.16
C TYR A 69 1.25 5.32 -12.04
N ASN A 70 1.82 4.48 -12.91
CA ASN A 70 3.24 4.51 -13.23
C ASN A 70 3.47 5.64 -14.28
N PRO A 71 4.60 6.38 -14.30
CA PRO A 71 4.82 7.46 -15.27
C PRO A 71 4.57 7.06 -16.73
N LEU A 72 4.93 5.82 -17.10
CA LEU A 72 4.69 5.28 -18.44
C LEU A 72 3.22 4.92 -18.72
N THR A 73 2.48 4.50 -17.70
CA THR A 73 1.07 4.10 -17.84
C THR A 73 0.10 5.25 -17.60
N PHE A 74 0.60 6.42 -17.22
CA PHE A 74 -0.24 7.57 -16.85
C PHE A 74 -1.15 7.98 -18.00
N ILE A 75 -0.57 8.26 -19.16
CA ILE A 75 -1.32 8.74 -20.34
C ILE A 75 -2.41 7.73 -20.77
N PRO A 76 -2.10 6.44 -21.04
CA PRO A 76 -3.13 5.51 -21.52
C PRO A 76 -4.21 5.22 -20.47
N ARG A 77 -3.87 5.07 -19.18
CA ARG A 77 -4.90 4.86 -18.14
C ARG A 77 -5.74 6.09 -17.87
N ASN A 78 -5.11 7.27 -17.79
CA ASN A 78 -5.82 8.51 -17.52
C ASN A 78 -6.81 8.83 -18.66
N LEU A 79 -6.40 8.66 -19.92
CA LEU A 79 -7.30 8.80 -21.06
C LEU A 79 -8.43 7.77 -21.03
N TRP A 80 -8.12 6.50 -20.73
CA TRP A 80 -9.13 5.45 -20.60
C TRP A 80 -10.19 5.80 -19.55
N GLU A 81 -9.78 6.31 -18.39
CA GLU A 81 -10.69 6.73 -17.32
C GLU A 81 -11.51 7.96 -17.72
N GLN A 82 -10.91 8.91 -18.43
CA GLN A 82 -11.64 10.06 -18.96
C GLN A 82 -12.68 9.62 -20.01
N PHE A 83 -12.35 8.71 -20.94
CA PHE A 83 -13.29 8.24 -21.96
C PHE A 83 -14.36 7.27 -21.44
N HIS A 84 -14.23 6.69 -20.25
CA HIS A 84 -15.33 5.94 -19.63
C HIS A 84 -16.49 6.85 -19.18
N ARG A 85 -16.28 8.17 -19.16
CA ARG A 85 -17.33 9.13 -18.86
C ARG A 85 -18.13 9.43 -20.12
N LEU A 86 -19.42 9.09 -20.13
CA LEU A 86 -20.33 9.31 -21.27
C LEU A 86 -20.29 10.75 -21.81
N ALA A 87 -20.12 11.75 -20.94
CA ALA A 87 -19.96 13.14 -21.34
C ALA A 87 -18.74 13.38 -22.27
N ASN A 88 -17.60 12.75 -21.97
CA ASN A 88 -16.40 12.89 -22.79
C ASN A 88 -16.56 12.17 -24.14
N ILE A 89 -17.24 11.02 -24.15
CA ILE A 89 -17.59 10.31 -25.40
C ILE A 89 -18.48 11.19 -26.29
N TYR A 90 -19.50 11.83 -25.70
CA TYR A 90 -20.41 12.72 -26.42
C TYR A 90 -19.67 13.88 -27.11
N PHE A 91 -18.73 14.54 -26.42
CA PHE A 91 -17.96 15.62 -27.01
C PHE A 91 -17.03 15.16 -28.14
N VAL A 92 -16.40 13.99 -27.99
CA VAL A 92 -15.59 13.41 -29.08
C VAL A 92 -16.46 13.03 -30.27
N PHE A 93 -17.65 12.50 -30.03
CA PHE A 93 -18.59 12.18 -31.10
C PHE A 93 -18.98 13.42 -31.92
N ILE A 94 -19.25 14.55 -31.27
CA ILE A 94 -19.52 15.83 -31.95
C ILE A 94 -18.33 16.26 -32.82
N ILE A 95 -17.11 16.20 -32.28
CA ILE A 95 -15.89 16.53 -33.02
C ILE A 95 -15.72 15.60 -34.23
N CYS A 96 -16.02 14.31 -34.10
CA CYS A 96 -15.98 13.37 -35.21
C CYS A 96 -17.01 13.70 -36.31
N VAL A 97 -18.21 14.17 -35.93
CA VAL A 97 -19.23 14.64 -36.90
C VAL A 97 -18.74 15.90 -37.62
N ASP A 98 -18.18 16.87 -36.89
CA ASP A 98 -17.63 18.12 -37.45
C ASP A 98 -16.43 17.90 -38.39
N CYS A 99 -15.73 16.76 -38.29
CA CYS A 99 -14.65 16.38 -39.20
C CYS A 99 -15.16 15.94 -40.59
N ILE A 100 -16.44 15.58 -40.72
CA ILE A 100 -17.01 15.16 -42.00
C ILE A 100 -17.43 16.42 -42.77
N PRO A 101 -16.82 16.72 -43.93
CA PRO A 101 -17.05 17.99 -44.65
C PRO A 101 -18.50 18.21 -45.10
N MET A 102 -19.30 17.14 -45.19
CA MET A 102 -20.72 17.21 -45.53
C MET A 102 -21.61 17.73 -44.39
N TRP A 103 -21.18 17.56 -43.14
CA TRP A 103 -21.94 17.94 -41.92
C TRP A 103 -21.23 19.05 -41.13
N GLN A 104 -20.15 19.59 -41.66
CA GLN A 104 -19.29 20.55 -40.98
C GLN A 104 -20.02 21.88 -40.75
N THR A 105 -20.26 22.20 -39.48
CA THR A 105 -20.86 23.50 -39.10
C THR A 105 -19.80 24.53 -38.72
N THR A 106 -18.73 24.08 -38.05
CA THR A 106 -17.61 24.91 -37.57
C THR A 106 -16.29 24.23 -37.93
N PRO A 107 -15.16 24.95 -38.14
CA PRO A 107 -13.87 24.31 -38.29
C PRO A 107 -13.59 23.34 -37.12
N PRO A 108 -13.24 22.06 -37.39
CA PRO A 108 -13.15 21.03 -36.35
C PRO A 108 -12.12 21.36 -35.27
N ILE A 109 -11.07 22.11 -35.62
CA ILE A 109 -10.06 22.60 -34.68
C ILE A 109 -10.68 23.54 -33.64
N ILE A 110 -11.56 24.44 -34.06
CA ILE A 110 -12.22 25.43 -33.19
C ILE A 110 -13.22 24.72 -32.26
N SER A 111 -13.99 23.77 -32.80
CA SER A 111 -14.95 22.95 -32.04
C SER A 111 -14.24 22.07 -31.00
N ALA A 112 -13.06 21.51 -31.34
CA ALA A 112 -12.30 20.62 -30.46
C ALA A 112 -11.51 21.35 -29.35
N MET A 113 -11.16 22.62 -29.55
CA MET A 113 -10.33 23.40 -28.62
C MET A 113 -10.83 23.35 -27.14
N PRO A 114 -12.10 23.67 -26.82
CA PRO A 114 -12.56 23.65 -25.43
C PRO A 114 -12.53 22.26 -24.79
N VAL A 115 -12.84 21.21 -25.57
CA VAL A 115 -12.84 19.83 -25.11
C VAL A 115 -11.42 19.38 -24.80
N MET A 116 -10.49 19.62 -25.72
CA MET A 116 -9.08 19.31 -25.53
C MET A 116 -8.49 20.05 -24.32
N PHE A 117 -8.86 21.32 -24.13
CA PHE A 117 -8.43 22.09 -22.96
C PHE A 117 -8.89 21.45 -21.65
N ILE A 118 -10.16 21.05 -21.55
CA ILE A 118 -10.70 20.41 -20.34
C ILE A 118 -10.03 19.04 -20.09
N LEU A 119 -9.82 18.23 -21.13
CA LEU A 119 -9.14 16.94 -21.00
C LEU A 119 -7.70 17.09 -20.49
N VAL A 120 -6.97 18.07 -21.05
CA VAL A 120 -5.59 18.39 -20.63
C VAL A 120 -5.56 18.90 -19.20
N LEU A 121 -6.44 19.85 -18.83
CA LEU A 121 -6.51 20.34 -17.45
C LEU A 121 -6.79 19.23 -16.44
N THR A 122 -7.72 18.33 -16.77
CA THR A 122 -8.06 17.18 -15.93
C THR A 122 -6.86 16.25 -15.79
N ALA A 123 -6.18 15.95 -16.90
CA ALA A 123 -4.96 15.14 -16.90
C ALA A 123 -3.86 15.75 -16.04
N VAL A 124 -3.62 17.07 -16.16
CA VAL A 124 -2.60 17.76 -15.36
C VAL A 124 -2.94 17.70 -13.87
N LYS A 125 -4.21 17.94 -13.51
CA LYS A 125 -4.68 17.83 -12.13
C LYS A 125 -4.39 16.44 -11.56
N ASP A 126 -4.77 15.39 -12.29
CA ASP A 126 -4.61 14.00 -11.85
C ASP A 126 -3.12 13.61 -11.74
N ALA A 127 -2.27 14.11 -12.63
CA ALA A 127 -0.82 13.92 -12.57
C ALA A 127 -0.21 14.56 -11.32
N LEU A 128 -0.60 15.81 -11.00
CA LEU A 128 -0.10 16.53 -9.83
C LEU A 128 -0.54 15.85 -8.54
N GLU A 129 -1.79 15.38 -8.49
CA GLU A 129 -2.32 14.64 -7.35
C GLU A 129 -1.56 13.32 -7.13
N ASP A 130 -1.35 12.53 -8.18
CA ASP A 130 -0.63 11.26 -8.07
C ASP A 130 0.85 11.48 -7.70
N MET A 131 1.49 12.54 -8.21
CA MET A 131 2.84 12.93 -7.79
C MET A 131 2.91 13.31 -6.30
N ARG A 132 1.91 14.05 -5.80
CA ARG A 132 1.82 14.38 -4.36
C ARG A 132 1.70 13.09 -3.53
N ARG A 133 0.87 12.14 -3.95
CA ARG A 133 0.73 10.82 -3.30
C ARG A 133 2.06 10.07 -3.25
N ARG A 134 2.80 10.00 -4.38
CA ARG A 134 4.15 9.38 -4.41
C ARG A 134 5.10 9.98 -3.37
N ARG A 135 5.10 11.31 -3.22
CA ARG A 135 5.95 11.99 -2.23
C ARG A 135 5.56 11.64 -0.80
N LEU A 136 4.26 11.57 -0.52
CA LEU A 136 3.74 11.18 0.79
C LEU A 136 4.05 9.72 1.12
N ASP A 137 3.81 8.81 0.19
CA ASP A 137 4.15 7.39 0.34
C ASP A 137 5.65 7.21 0.58
N SER A 138 6.50 7.93 -0.16
CA SER A 138 7.96 7.91 0.05
C SER A 138 8.35 8.40 1.44
N LYS A 139 7.68 9.45 1.96
CA LYS A 139 7.92 9.96 3.31
C LYS A 139 7.57 8.91 4.37
N VAL A 140 6.42 8.25 4.25
CA VAL A 140 5.97 7.22 5.19
C VAL A 140 6.87 5.99 5.11
N ASN A 141 7.16 5.49 3.91
CA ASN A 141 8.00 4.31 3.70
C ASN A 141 9.44 4.49 4.18
N ASN A 142 9.96 5.73 4.15
CA ASN A 142 11.29 6.07 4.65
C ASN A 142 11.29 6.56 6.11
N ALA A 143 10.13 6.69 6.76
CA ALA A 143 10.07 6.93 8.20
C ALA A 143 10.78 5.79 8.93
N THR A 144 11.33 6.07 10.11
CA THR A 144 12.19 5.13 10.82
C THR A 144 11.62 4.75 12.19
N CYS A 145 11.83 3.51 12.59
CA CYS A 145 11.52 3.00 13.93
C CYS A 145 12.71 2.19 14.47
N HIS A 146 12.64 1.81 15.74
CA HIS A 146 13.66 1.02 16.43
C HIS A 146 13.25 -0.45 16.46
N VAL A 147 14.02 -1.34 15.84
CA VAL A 147 13.73 -2.78 15.79
C VAL A 147 14.82 -3.56 16.52
N TRP A 148 14.41 -4.54 17.32
CA TRP A 148 15.31 -5.40 18.07
C TRP A 148 16.19 -6.23 17.11
N ASP A 149 17.49 -6.25 17.38
CA ASP A 149 18.45 -7.05 16.65
C ASP A 149 19.15 -8.02 17.62
N LYS A 150 18.92 -9.32 17.43
CA LYS A 150 19.46 -10.39 18.28
C LYS A 150 20.99 -10.42 18.25
N ASN A 151 21.59 -10.17 17.09
CA ASN A 151 23.04 -10.30 16.91
C ASN A 151 23.81 -9.23 17.69
N THR A 152 23.24 -8.02 17.79
CA THR A 152 23.86 -6.89 18.49
C THR A 152 23.27 -6.68 19.89
N ASN A 153 22.22 -7.42 20.26
CA ASN A 153 21.43 -7.24 21.48
C ASN A 153 21.01 -5.78 21.72
N ARG A 154 20.69 -5.06 20.64
CA ARG A 154 20.33 -3.64 20.67
C ARG A 154 19.22 -3.33 19.69
N PHE A 155 18.50 -2.26 19.96
CA PHE A 155 17.55 -1.70 18.99
C PHE A 155 18.30 -0.93 17.91
N ARG A 156 18.08 -1.30 16.64
CA ARG A 156 18.63 -0.61 15.48
C ARG A 156 17.56 0.21 14.77
N LYS A 157 17.96 1.36 14.24
CA LYS A 157 17.08 2.22 13.43
C LYS A 157 16.82 1.57 12.07
N MET A 158 15.56 1.41 11.70
CA MET A 158 15.15 0.82 10.44
C MET A 158 13.99 1.57 9.81
N LYS A 159 13.95 1.61 8.47
CA LYS A 159 12.84 2.20 7.71
C LYS A 159 11.58 1.34 7.82
N TRP A 160 10.41 1.98 7.87
CA TRP A 160 9.12 1.32 8.02
C TRP A 160 8.85 0.27 6.94
N LYS A 161 9.24 0.55 5.69
CA LYS A 161 9.09 -0.38 4.57
C LYS A 161 9.86 -1.71 4.72
N HIS A 162 10.83 -1.78 5.64
CA HIS A 162 11.66 -2.97 5.87
C HIS A 162 11.27 -3.75 7.14
N ILE A 163 10.21 -3.33 7.83
CA ILE A 163 9.67 -4.06 8.99
C ILE A 163 9.00 -5.34 8.49
N LEU A 164 9.28 -6.44 9.17
CA LEU A 164 8.69 -7.75 8.89
C LEU A 164 7.71 -8.16 9.98
N VAL A 165 6.78 -9.05 9.63
CA VAL A 165 5.92 -9.72 10.62
C VAL A 165 6.82 -10.49 11.60
N GLY A 166 6.55 -10.34 12.90
CA GLY A 166 7.36 -10.97 13.96
C GLY A 166 8.58 -10.17 14.40
N ASP A 167 8.84 -8.98 13.84
CA ASP A 167 9.85 -8.06 14.37
C ASP A 167 9.36 -7.41 15.68
N ILE A 168 10.27 -7.29 16.65
CA ILE A 168 9.99 -6.58 17.91
C ILE A 168 10.40 -5.11 17.71
N VAL A 169 9.43 -4.21 17.84
CA VAL A 169 9.63 -2.77 17.63
C VAL A 169 9.52 -2.02 18.96
N HIS A 170 10.43 -1.09 19.19
CA HIS A 170 10.35 -0.12 20.28
C HIS A 170 9.74 1.18 19.76
N ILE A 171 8.72 1.66 20.46
CA ILE A 171 7.93 2.85 20.11
C ILE A 171 7.91 3.76 21.33
N SER A 172 8.31 5.02 21.15
CA SER A 172 8.27 6.01 22.21
C SER A 172 6.87 6.60 22.37
N ASN A 173 6.58 7.20 23.52
CA ASN A 173 5.28 7.88 23.70
C ASN A 173 5.10 8.99 22.65
N ASN A 174 3.89 9.14 22.12
CA ASN A 174 3.54 10.04 21.01
C ASN A 174 4.20 9.75 19.65
N GLU A 175 4.84 8.60 19.45
CA GLU A 175 5.27 8.16 18.12
C GLU A 175 4.14 7.45 17.36
N GLN A 176 4.15 7.57 16.03
CA GLN A 176 3.20 6.86 15.19
C GLN A 176 3.55 5.37 15.09
N LEU A 177 2.51 4.53 15.12
CA LEU A 177 2.65 3.09 14.96
C LEU A 177 3.08 2.74 13.52
N PRO A 178 4.16 1.98 13.33
CA PRO A 178 4.67 1.66 12.00
C PRO A 178 3.99 0.45 11.34
N ALA A 179 3.33 -0.39 12.14
CA ALA A 179 2.63 -1.60 11.73
C ALA A 179 1.56 -1.98 12.78
N ASP A 180 0.68 -2.92 12.42
CA ASP A 180 -0.34 -3.56 13.28
C ASP A 180 0.19 -4.87 13.90
#